data_AF-A0A4R8GXC6-F1
#
_entry.id   AF-A0A4R8GXC6-F1
#
_cell.length_a   1.000
_cell.length_b   1.000
_cell.length_c   1.000
_cell.angle_alpha   90.00
_cell.angle_beta   90.00
_cell.angle_gamma   90.00
#
_symmetry.space_group_name_H-M   'P 1'
#
loop_
_entity.id
_entity.type
_entity.pdbx_description
1 polymer ?
#
loop_
_entity_poly.entity_id
_entity_poly.type
_entity_poly.pdbx_seq_one_letter_code
_entity_poly.pdbx_strand_id
1 'polypeptide(L)'
;MSNLLWFLGLVLISIGLIYITFIRTEFRHNLAVYFFVMGLSFLMEYIVLILGDAYSYYPKLFSIQWYDDVFGSSISQAFFIPSVLMAIAAFRIRFRWIVFIIAAIFGIEELFLWLGIYQHNWWKSWFTTIILFSSVFVIKWWRNRVEDPAFFIQFITVYMAITTIFQGIYFGLTAILGTHQYNIGWFDSPYQDHIAFSVLVWIIYALLLTIIIIKYYRFKWLAILFLADLAFHCFMLKMDILEISAFWNPIYFSMILMLLLMLIRKLNNYMFPSI
;
A
#
# COMPACT_ATOMS: atom_id res chain seq x y z
N MET A 1 -5.39 3.80 -28.02
CA MET A 1 -5.97 2.96 -26.93
C MET A 1 -5.77 3.73 -25.63
N SER A 2 -6.72 3.70 -24.69
CA SER A 2 -6.53 4.39 -23.41
C SER A 2 -5.41 3.71 -22.62
N ASN A 3 -4.41 4.48 -22.17
CA ASN A 3 -3.27 3.98 -21.39
C ASN A 3 -3.72 3.14 -20.18
N LEU A 4 -4.83 3.55 -19.55
CA LEU A 4 -5.49 2.87 -18.44
C LEU A 4 -5.76 1.38 -18.67
N LEU A 5 -6.01 0.94 -19.92
CA LEU A 5 -6.31 -0.47 -20.21
C LEU A 5 -5.17 -1.41 -19.83
N TRP A 6 -3.91 -0.97 -19.96
CA TRP A 6 -2.74 -1.76 -19.58
C TRP A 6 -2.66 -1.98 -18.07
N PHE A 7 -2.97 -0.93 -17.29
CA PHE A 7 -3.04 -0.99 -15.83
C PHE A 7 -4.22 -1.86 -15.36
N LEU A 8 -5.39 -1.75 -16.00
CA LEU A 8 -6.53 -2.64 -15.73
C LEU A 8 -6.19 -4.11 -16.03
N GLY A 9 -5.37 -4.37 -17.05
CA GLY A 9 -4.83 -5.70 -17.32
C GLY A 9 -4.05 -6.27 -16.15
N LEU A 10 -3.17 -5.47 -15.53
CA LEU A 10 -2.44 -5.86 -14.32
C LEU A 10 -3.40 -6.14 -13.15
N VAL A 11 -4.42 -5.31 -12.95
CA VAL A 11 -5.46 -5.52 -11.92
C VAL A 11 -6.18 -6.85 -12.14
N LEU A 12 -6.59 -7.17 -13.37
CA LEU A 12 -7.27 -8.43 -13.70
C LEU A 12 -6.39 -9.65 -13.43
N ILE A 13 -5.11 -9.60 -13.82
CA ILE A 13 -4.14 -10.66 -13.51
C ILE A 13 -4.00 -10.84 -12.00
N SER A 14 -3.90 -9.73 -11.26
CA SER A 14 -3.74 -9.74 -9.80
C SER A 14 -4.94 -10.37 -9.10
N ILE A 15 -6.16 -9.98 -9.50
CA ILE A 15 -7.41 -10.58 -8.99
C ILE A 15 -7.45 -12.07 -9.30
N GLY A 16 -7.07 -12.48 -10.52
CA GLY A 16 -6.98 -13.89 -10.91
C GLY A 16 -6.02 -14.67 -10.02
N LEU A 17 -4.83 -14.14 -9.75
CA LEU A 17 -3.84 -14.77 -8.87
C LEU A 17 -4.34 -14.89 -7.42
N ILE A 18 -4.96 -13.83 -6.89
CA ILE A 18 -5.54 -13.84 -5.54
C ILE A 18 -6.66 -14.87 -5.45
N TYR A 19 -7.55 -14.91 -6.43
CA TYR A 19 -8.67 -15.85 -6.49
C TYR A 19 -8.21 -17.31 -6.59
N ILE A 20 -7.23 -17.60 -7.47
CA ILE A 20 -6.66 -18.95 -7.60
C ILE A 20 -5.97 -19.35 -6.28
N THR A 21 -5.25 -18.44 -5.63
CA THR A 21 -4.62 -18.69 -4.34
C THR A 21 -5.68 -18.97 -3.27
N PHE A 22 -6.77 -18.19 -3.23
CA PHE A 22 -7.88 -18.37 -2.31
C PHE A 22 -8.52 -19.77 -2.41
N ILE A 23 -8.75 -20.26 -3.62
CA ILE A 23 -9.41 -21.56 -3.83
C ILE A 23 -8.49 -22.74 -3.56
N ARG A 24 -7.19 -22.59 -3.83
CA ARG A 24 -6.25 -23.73 -3.89
C ARG A 24 -5.37 -23.89 -2.65
N THR A 25 -5.42 -22.97 -1.70
CA THR A 25 -4.49 -22.94 -0.56
C THR A 25 -5.14 -22.41 0.72
N GLU A 26 -4.44 -22.58 1.86
CA GLU A 26 -4.79 -21.94 3.13
C GLU A 26 -4.63 -20.40 3.03
N PHE A 27 -5.69 -19.73 2.59
CA PHE A 27 -5.64 -18.33 2.18
C PHE A 27 -5.24 -17.37 3.30
N ARG A 28 -5.64 -17.63 4.55
CA ARG A 28 -5.36 -16.74 5.70
C ARG A 28 -3.89 -16.36 5.83
N HIS A 29 -2.99 -17.33 5.67
CA HIS A 29 -1.56 -17.10 5.79
C HIS A 29 -0.98 -16.45 4.53
N ASN A 30 -1.54 -16.77 3.36
CA ASN A 30 -1.15 -16.16 2.10
C ASN A 30 -1.58 -14.68 2.04
N LEU A 31 -2.74 -14.35 2.62
CA LEU A 31 -3.21 -12.98 2.77
C LEU A 31 -2.29 -12.16 3.67
N ALA A 32 -1.78 -12.76 4.76
CA ALA A 32 -0.74 -12.14 5.58
C ALA A 32 0.54 -11.87 4.79
N VAL A 33 0.99 -12.81 3.94
CA VAL A 33 2.13 -12.57 3.04
C VAL A 33 1.83 -11.47 2.03
N TYR A 34 0.63 -11.42 1.47
CA TYR A 34 0.21 -10.37 0.54
C TYR A 34 0.33 -8.99 1.19
N PHE A 35 -0.23 -8.79 2.37
CA PHE A 35 -0.15 -7.50 3.07
C PHE A 35 1.28 -7.14 3.48
N PHE A 36 2.07 -8.12 3.91
CA PHE A 36 3.49 -7.90 4.21
C PHE A 36 4.25 -7.35 2.99
N VAL A 37 4.08 -7.97 1.81
CA VAL A 37 4.73 -7.53 0.58
C VAL A 37 4.18 -6.19 0.11
N MET A 38 2.86 -6.00 0.14
CA MET A 38 2.21 -4.74 -0.22
C MET A 38 2.76 -3.58 0.62
N GLY A 39 2.93 -3.77 1.94
CA GLY A 39 3.48 -2.73 2.80
C GLY A 39 4.95 -2.43 2.53
N LEU A 40 5.76 -3.46 2.26
CA LEU A 40 7.14 -3.26 1.83
C LEU A 40 7.21 -2.46 0.52
N SER A 41 6.35 -2.77 -0.45
CA SER A 41 6.25 -1.98 -1.68
C SER A 41 5.92 -0.52 -1.38
N PHE A 42 4.88 -0.23 -0.58
CA PHE A 42 4.52 1.14 -0.24
C PHE A 42 5.64 1.92 0.47
N LEU A 43 6.38 1.27 1.40
CA LEU A 43 7.52 1.91 2.04
C LEU A 43 8.65 2.20 1.04
N MET A 44 8.85 1.31 0.08
CA MET A 44 9.82 1.53 -1.00
C MET A 44 9.37 2.66 -1.94
N GLU A 45 8.09 2.69 -2.32
CA GLU A 45 7.50 3.76 -3.14
C GLU A 45 7.61 5.11 -2.46
N TYR A 46 7.48 5.17 -1.13
CA TYR A 46 7.69 6.41 -0.40
C TYR A 46 9.10 6.96 -0.64
N ILE A 47 10.12 6.11 -0.55
CA ILE A 47 11.52 6.54 -0.75
C ILE A 47 11.80 6.82 -2.23
N VAL A 48 11.41 5.91 -3.11
CA VAL A 48 11.83 5.89 -4.50
C VAL A 48 10.99 6.85 -5.34
N LEU A 49 9.66 6.73 -5.28
CA LEU A 49 8.76 7.55 -6.08
C LEU A 49 8.49 8.89 -5.42
N ILE A 50 8.01 8.89 -4.17
CA ILE A 50 7.46 10.12 -3.56
C ILE A 50 8.58 11.11 -3.20
N LEU A 51 9.63 10.63 -2.53
CA LEU A 51 10.78 11.47 -2.18
C LEU A 51 11.79 11.59 -3.33
N GLY A 52 11.97 10.51 -4.09
CA GLY A 52 13.04 10.40 -5.08
C GLY A 52 12.63 10.79 -6.50
N ASP A 53 11.35 10.83 -6.85
CA ASP A 53 10.86 11.02 -8.23
C ASP A 53 11.55 10.06 -9.22
N ALA A 54 11.61 8.77 -8.88
CA ALA A 54 12.43 7.82 -9.65
C ALA A 54 11.89 7.47 -11.04
N TYR A 55 10.59 7.63 -11.24
CA TYR A 55 9.87 7.33 -12.48
C TYR A 55 8.50 7.98 -12.48
N SER A 56 7.88 8.02 -13.65
CA SER A 56 6.51 8.51 -13.84
C SER A 56 5.65 7.49 -14.56
N TYR A 57 4.38 7.41 -14.19
CA TYR A 57 3.34 6.62 -14.85
C TYR A 57 2.33 7.53 -15.54
N TYR A 58 1.84 7.10 -16.70
CA TYR A 58 0.83 7.85 -17.47
C TYR A 58 -0.43 7.03 -17.71
N PRO A 59 -1.16 6.58 -16.66
CA PRO A 59 -2.45 5.90 -16.83
C PRO A 59 -3.51 6.85 -17.43
N LYS A 60 -3.33 8.16 -17.30
CA LYS A 60 -4.23 9.23 -17.76
C LYS A 60 -5.61 9.13 -17.11
N LEU A 61 -5.63 8.85 -15.81
CA LEU A 61 -6.86 8.78 -15.02
C LEU A 61 -7.15 10.11 -14.34
N PHE A 62 -6.11 10.75 -13.80
CA PHE A 62 -6.17 12.03 -13.11
C PHE A 62 -5.59 13.14 -13.99
N SER A 63 -6.04 14.37 -13.77
CA SER A 63 -5.45 15.56 -14.40
C SER A 63 -4.11 15.97 -13.78
N ILE A 64 -3.85 15.53 -12.55
CA ILE A 64 -2.66 15.84 -11.77
C ILE A 64 -1.67 14.69 -11.92
N GLN A 65 -0.50 14.97 -12.49
CA GLN A 65 0.52 13.95 -12.80
C GLN A 65 0.93 13.14 -11.56
N TRP A 66 1.15 13.80 -10.40
CA TRP A 66 1.49 13.11 -9.15
C TRP A 66 0.45 12.07 -8.71
N TYR A 67 -0.84 12.32 -8.98
CA TYR A 67 -1.89 11.33 -8.67
C TYR A 67 -1.87 10.18 -9.67
N ASP A 68 -1.58 10.45 -10.93
CA ASP A 68 -1.38 9.43 -11.96
C ASP A 68 -0.16 8.54 -11.65
N ASP A 69 0.94 9.14 -11.17
CA ASP A 69 2.14 8.43 -10.74
C ASP A 69 1.87 7.51 -9.55
N VAL A 70 1.25 8.04 -8.49
CA VAL A 70 0.88 7.26 -7.30
C VAL A 70 -0.13 6.17 -7.65
N PHE A 71 -1.09 6.43 -8.55
CA PHE A 71 -2.05 5.44 -8.99
C PHE A 71 -1.41 4.31 -9.82
N GLY A 72 -0.58 4.67 -10.80
CA GLY A 72 0.13 3.71 -11.65
C GLY A 72 1.09 2.84 -10.83
N SER A 73 1.79 3.45 -9.88
CA SER A 73 2.63 2.74 -8.90
C SER A 73 1.79 1.85 -7.99
N SER A 74 0.67 2.32 -7.46
CA SER A 74 -0.20 1.52 -6.60
C SER A 74 -0.70 0.25 -7.30
N ILE A 75 -1.08 0.35 -8.58
CA ILE A 75 -1.46 -0.83 -9.37
C ILE A 75 -0.27 -1.76 -9.60
N SER A 76 0.86 -1.22 -10.04
CA SER A 76 2.00 -2.04 -10.45
C SER A 76 2.71 -2.66 -9.25
N GLN A 77 3.10 -1.83 -8.28
CA GLN A 77 3.99 -2.18 -7.18
C GLN A 77 3.23 -2.62 -5.93
N ALA A 78 2.05 -2.05 -5.67
CA ALA A 78 1.29 -2.36 -4.45
C ALA A 78 0.11 -3.31 -4.67
N PHE A 79 -0.24 -3.65 -5.91
CA PHE A 79 -1.31 -4.62 -6.19
C PHE A 79 -0.79 -5.83 -6.97
N PHE A 80 -0.14 -5.58 -8.11
CA PHE A 80 0.36 -6.63 -8.97
C PHE A 80 1.55 -7.39 -8.38
N ILE A 81 2.65 -6.72 -8.00
CA ILE A 81 3.80 -7.40 -7.38
C ILE A 81 3.43 -8.23 -6.13
N PRO A 82 2.64 -7.73 -5.17
CA PRO A 82 2.24 -8.51 -3.99
C PRO A 82 1.40 -9.73 -4.34
N SER A 83 0.52 -9.64 -5.34
CA SER A 83 -0.27 -10.79 -5.81
C SER A 83 0.60 -11.90 -6.41
N VAL A 84 1.61 -11.53 -7.20
CA VAL A 84 2.57 -12.47 -7.80
C VAL A 84 3.45 -13.11 -6.74
N LEU A 85 4.03 -12.32 -5.84
CA LEU A 85 4.88 -12.83 -4.76
C LEU A 85 4.09 -13.70 -3.78
N MET A 86 2.86 -13.35 -3.43
CA MET A 86 1.96 -14.21 -2.67
C MET A 86 1.76 -15.56 -3.38
N ALA A 87 1.45 -15.56 -4.68
CA ALA A 87 1.25 -16.80 -5.43
C ALA A 87 2.54 -17.66 -5.48
N ILE A 88 3.70 -17.03 -5.67
CA ILE A 88 5.00 -17.71 -5.64
C ILE A 88 5.23 -18.43 -4.30
N ALA A 89 4.95 -17.76 -3.18
CA ALA A 89 5.04 -18.35 -1.85
C ALA A 89 4.01 -19.46 -1.64
N ALA A 90 2.74 -19.17 -1.97
CA ALA A 90 1.60 -20.05 -1.74
C ALA A 90 1.75 -21.40 -2.47
N PHE A 91 2.14 -21.36 -3.74
CA PHE A 91 2.32 -22.56 -4.58
C PHE A 91 3.73 -23.14 -4.51
N ARG A 92 4.60 -22.62 -3.64
CA ARG A 92 6.00 -23.06 -3.46
C ARG A 92 6.73 -23.21 -4.81
N ILE A 93 6.58 -22.20 -5.67
CA ILE A 93 7.07 -22.24 -7.06
C ILE A 93 8.60 -22.50 -7.08
N ARG A 94 9.02 -23.43 -7.95
CA ARG A 94 10.42 -23.81 -8.12
C ARG A 94 11.22 -22.68 -8.77
N PHE A 95 12.49 -22.55 -8.38
CA PHE A 95 13.37 -21.45 -8.80
C PHE A 95 13.39 -21.20 -10.33
N ARG A 96 13.44 -22.26 -11.16
CA ARG A 96 13.39 -22.13 -12.63
C ARG A 96 12.20 -21.30 -13.13
N TRP A 97 11.03 -21.49 -12.53
CA TRP A 97 9.80 -20.78 -12.91
C TRP A 97 9.76 -19.37 -12.34
N ILE A 98 10.42 -19.14 -11.20
CA ILE A 98 10.58 -17.80 -10.64
C ILE A 98 11.39 -16.91 -11.58
N VAL A 99 12.47 -17.45 -12.17
CA VAL A 99 13.26 -16.72 -13.18
C VAL A 99 12.38 -16.30 -14.36
N PHE A 100 11.54 -17.21 -14.87
CA PHE A 100 10.60 -16.87 -15.96
C PHE A 100 9.57 -15.82 -15.55
N ILE A 101 9.01 -15.88 -14.34
CA ILE A 101 8.05 -14.89 -13.85
C ILE A 101 8.71 -13.52 -13.73
N ILE A 102 9.91 -13.43 -13.16
CA ILE A 102 10.63 -12.16 -13.03
C ILE A 102 11.01 -11.61 -14.41
N ALA A 103 11.45 -12.46 -15.33
CA ALA A 103 11.71 -12.05 -16.71
C ALA A 103 10.46 -11.52 -17.41
N ALA A 104 9.28 -12.10 -17.14
CA ALA A 104 8.01 -11.60 -17.66
C ALA A 104 7.64 -10.24 -17.06
N ILE A 105 7.87 -10.02 -15.76
CA ILE A 105 7.66 -8.71 -15.11
C ILE A 105 8.59 -7.65 -15.71
N PHE A 106 9.86 -7.97 -15.89
CA PHE A 106 10.80 -7.09 -16.58
C PHE A 106 10.31 -6.75 -18.00
N GLY A 107 9.83 -7.75 -18.75
CA GLY A 107 9.24 -7.54 -20.07
C GLY A 107 8.00 -6.65 -20.06
N ILE A 108 7.17 -6.71 -19.02
CA ILE A 108 6.01 -5.80 -18.84
C ILE A 108 6.50 -4.36 -18.61
N GLU A 109 7.51 -4.15 -17.77
CA GLU A 109 8.08 -2.83 -17.50
C GLU A 109 8.67 -2.21 -18.79
N GLU A 110 9.47 -2.97 -19.54
CA GLU A 110 10.02 -2.55 -20.83
C GLU A 110 8.93 -2.29 -21.88
N LEU A 111 7.85 -3.09 -21.87
CA LEU A 111 6.70 -2.83 -22.73
C LEU A 111 6.03 -1.50 -22.37
N PHE A 112 5.90 -1.17 -21.07
CA PHE A 112 5.31 0.09 -20.64
C PHE A 112 6.17 1.30 -21.03
N LEU A 113 7.50 1.17 -20.99
CA LEU A 113 8.44 2.16 -21.53
C LEU A 113 8.24 2.34 -23.03
N TRP A 114 8.21 1.24 -23.79
CA TRP A 114 8.04 1.28 -25.25
C TRP A 114 6.71 1.91 -25.67
N LEU A 115 5.64 1.67 -24.90
CA LEU A 115 4.33 2.28 -25.10
C LEU A 115 4.24 3.75 -24.66
N GLY A 116 5.26 4.28 -23.97
CA GLY A 116 5.27 5.64 -23.43
C GLY A 116 4.24 5.84 -22.31
N ILE A 117 3.87 4.77 -21.58
CA ILE A 117 2.94 4.82 -20.45
C ILE A 117 3.64 4.73 -19.08
N TYR A 118 4.96 4.58 -19.13
CA TYR A 118 5.89 4.60 -18.01
C TYR A 118 7.18 5.26 -18.51
N GLN A 119 7.85 6.00 -17.64
CA GLN A 119 9.12 6.64 -17.94
C GLN A 119 10.07 6.54 -16.74
N HIS A 120 11.32 6.22 -17.02
CA HIS A 120 12.39 6.30 -16.04
C HIS A 120 12.88 7.74 -15.87
N ASN A 121 13.09 8.16 -14.62
CA ASN A 121 13.84 9.37 -14.31
C ASN A 121 15.27 8.98 -13.92
N TRP A 122 15.41 8.19 -12.85
CA TRP A 122 16.70 7.58 -12.46
C TRP A 122 16.57 6.08 -12.13
N TRP A 123 15.36 5.57 -11.91
CA TRP A 123 15.13 4.14 -11.76
C TRP A 123 15.41 3.42 -13.08
N LYS A 124 15.95 2.21 -13.02
CA LYS A 124 16.17 1.35 -14.19
C LYS A 124 15.50 0.01 -13.94
N SER A 125 14.96 -0.63 -14.97
CA SER A 125 14.21 -1.90 -14.86
C SER A 125 15.00 -3.05 -14.21
N TRP A 126 16.33 -3.01 -14.28
CA TRP A 126 17.17 -4.01 -13.62
C TRP A 126 17.17 -3.86 -12.08
N PHE A 127 16.89 -2.67 -11.53
CA PHE A 127 16.68 -2.49 -10.09
C PHE A 127 15.47 -3.29 -9.62
N THR A 128 14.33 -3.17 -10.32
CA THR A 128 13.11 -3.96 -10.06
C THR A 128 13.44 -5.45 -10.07
N THR A 129 14.20 -5.90 -11.07
CA THR A 129 14.59 -7.31 -11.21
C THR A 129 15.37 -7.82 -10.00
N ILE A 130 16.40 -7.09 -9.56
CA ILE A 130 17.24 -7.47 -8.40
C ILE A 130 16.41 -7.50 -7.12
N ILE A 131 15.56 -6.50 -6.92
CA ILE A 131 14.69 -6.41 -5.75
C ILE A 131 13.72 -7.59 -5.72
N LEU A 132 13.07 -7.92 -6.85
CA LEU A 132 12.16 -9.06 -6.92
C LEU A 132 12.86 -10.39 -6.64
N PHE A 133 14.07 -10.61 -7.18
CA PHE A 133 14.85 -11.80 -6.88
C PHE A 133 15.15 -11.92 -5.37
N SER A 134 15.54 -10.82 -4.75
CA SER A 134 15.83 -10.78 -3.30
C SER A 134 14.56 -11.02 -2.48
N SER A 135 13.47 -10.37 -2.86
CA SER A 135 12.15 -10.48 -2.22
C SER A 135 11.64 -11.91 -2.19
N VAL A 136 11.88 -12.72 -3.23
CA VAL A 136 11.48 -14.14 -3.27
C VAL A 136 12.03 -14.95 -2.09
N PHE A 137 13.23 -14.66 -1.62
CA PHE A 137 13.78 -15.35 -0.46
C PHE A 137 13.08 -14.90 0.83
N VAL A 138 12.87 -13.59 0.97
CA VAL A 138 12.19 -12.98 2.12
C VAL A 138 10.75 -13.49 2.23
N ILE A 139 9.99 -13.52 1.13
CA ILE A 139 8.57 -13.93 1.14
C ILE A 139 8.39 -15.41 1.45
N LYS A 140 9.29 -16.29 0.96
CA LYS A 140 9.26 -17.71 1.31
C LYS A 140 9.57 -17.92 2.78
N TRP A 141 10.53 -17.17 3.32
CA TRP A 141 10.83 -17.19 4.75
C TRP A 141 9.64 -16.67 5.57
N TRP A 142 9.06 -15.53 5.20
CA TRP A 142 7.91 -14.93 5.89
C TRP A 142 6.70 -15.88 5.87
N ARG A 143 6.43 -16.52 4.73
CA ARG A 143 5.31 -17.47 4.59
C ARG A 143 5.37 -18.60 5.61
N ASN A 144 6.56 -19.14 5.88
CA ASN A 144 6.74 -20.20 6.87
C ASN A 144 6.53 -19.70 8.30
N ARG A 145 6.79 -18.42 8.58
CA ARG A 145 6.67 -17.82 9.92
C ARG A 145 5.27 -17.35 10.27
N VAL A 146 4.41 -17.20 9.28
CA VAL A 146 3.01 -16.79 9.47
C VAL A 146 2.13 -17.93 10.00
N GLU A 147 2.54 -19.20 9.86
CA GLU A 147 1.76 -20.36 10.34
C GLU A 147 1.81 -20.53 11.86
N ASP A 148 2.95 -20.17 12.46
CA ASP A 148 3.14 -20.09 13.91
C ASP A 148 3.77 -18.73 14.24
N PRO A 149 2.94 -17.65 14.26
CA PRO A 149 3.44 -16.30 14.29
C PRO A 149 3.93 -15.91 15.68
N ALA A 150 5.23 -15.64 15.79
CA ALA A 150 5.72 -14.83 16.89
C ALA A 150 5.06 -13.44 16.87
N PHE A 151 4.97 -12.78 18.04
CA PHE A 151 4.41 -11.42 18.14
C PHE A 151 5.00 -10.45 17.10
N PHE A 152 6.30 -10.54 16.80
CA PHE A 152 6.95 -9.71 15.79
C PHE A 152 6.39 -9.93 14.37
N ILE A 153 6.12 -11.18 13.98
CA ILE A 153 5.59 -11.51 12.65
C ILE A 153 4.17 -10.94 12.50
N GLN A 154 3.34 -11.12 13.53
CA GLN A 154 2.01 -10.53 13.56
C GLN A 154 2.07 -9.01 13.55
N PHE A 155 2.93 -8.41 14.38
CA PHE A 155 3.11 -6.95 14.46
C PHE A 155 3.46 -6.35 13.11
N ILE A 156 4.52 -6.85 12.46
CA ILE A 156 4.95 -6.33 11.17
C ILE A 156 3.86 -6.54 10.11
N THR A 157 3.22 -7.72 10.07
CA THR A 157 2.17 -7.98 9.08
C THR A 157 0.97 -7.05 9.25
N VAL A 158 0.51 -6.83 10.49
CA VAL A 158 -0.61 -5.92 10.78
C VAL A 158 -0.22 -4.47 10.52
N TYR A 159 1.01 -4.07 10.85
CA TYR A 159 1.55 -2.75 10.51
C TYR A 159 1.55 -2.50 9.00
N MET A 160 2.02 -3.48 8.22
CA MET A 160 1.96 -3.41 6.75
C MET A 160 0.52 -3.38 6.23
N ALA A 161 -0.41 -4.14 6.83
CA ALA A 161 -1.82 -4.07 6.44
C ALA A 161 -2.45 -2.69 6.74
N ILE A 162 -2.15 -2.09 7.89
CA ILE A 162 -2.63 -0.76 8.26
C ILE A 162 -2.09 0.28 7.28
N THR A 163 -0.77 0.36 7.12
CA THR A 163 -0.14 1.36 6.23
C THR A 163 -0.73 1.32 4.82
N THR A 164 -0.87 0.12 4.25
CA THR A 164 -1.34 -0.06 2.86
C THR A 164 -2.83 0.26 2.68
N ILE A 165 -3.70 -0.28 3.54
CA ILE A 165 -5.15 -0.04 3.46
C ILE A 165 -5.44 1.44 3.71
N PHE A 166 -4.80 2.03 4.71
CA PHE A 166 -5.04 3.43 5.04
C PHE A 166 -4.53 4.35 3.94
N GLN A 167 -3.31 4.17 3.44
CA GLN A 167 -2.79 5.00 2.36
C GLN A 167 -3.64 4.88 1.10
N GLY A 168 -4.09 3.67 0.72
CA GLY A 168 -4.98 3.49 -0.42
C GLY A 168 -6.31 4.22 -0.26
N ILE A 169 -6.94 4.14 0.92
CA ILE A 169 -8.20 4.83 1.19
C ILE A 169 -8.01 6.34 1.22
N TYR A 170 -7.00 6.85 1.94
CA TYR A 170 -6.74 8.30 2.04
C TYR A 170 -6.33 8.91 0.70
N PHE A 171 -5.54 8.19 -0.10
CA PHE A 171 -5.25 8.60 -1.48
C PHE A 171 -6.54 8.70 -2.29
N GLY A 172 -7.44 7.72 -2.20
CA GLY A 172 -8.75 7.77 -2.86
C GLY A 172 -9.60 8.97 -2.40
N LEU A 173 -9.63 9.27 -1.11
CA LEU A 173 -10.32 10.44 -0.57
C LEU A 173 -9.75 11.73 -1.17
N THR A 174 -8.44 11.90 -1.22
CA THR A 174 -7.85 13.12 -1.82
C THR A 174 -8.02 13.15 -3.34
N ALA A 175 -7.51 12.15 -4.04
CA ALA A 175 -7.37 12.18 -5.50
C ALA A 175 -8.71 12.10 -6.24
N ILE A 176 -9.71 11.41 -5.69
CA ILE A 176 -11.02 11.22 -6.34
C ILE A 176 -12.06 12.19 -5.77
N LEU A 177 -12.10 12.38 -4.45
CA LEU A 177 -13.15 13.18 -3.79
C LEU A 177 -12.69 14.60 -3.44
N GLY A 178 -11.41 14.94 -3.59
CA GLY A 178 -10.88 16.27 -3.29
C GLY A 178 -11.06 16.67 -1.83
N THR A 179 -11.00 15.72 -0.90
CA THR A 179 -11.46 15.93 0.49
C THR A 179 -10.61 16.93 1.28
N HIS A 180 -9.30 16.81 1.20
CA HIS A 180 -8.34 17.59 1.98
C HIS A 180 -7.02 17.74 1.24
N GLN A 181 -6.21 18.70 1.67
CA GLN A 181 -4.86 18.91 1.21
C GLN A 181 -3.97 19.29 2.40
N TYR A 182 -2.71 18.86 2.36
CA TYR A 182 -1.70 19.24 3.35
C TYR A 182 -0.75 20.21 2.67
N ASN A 183 -0.45 21.33 3.34
CA ASN A 183 0.42 22.38 2.84
C ASN A 183 1.54 22.61 3.86
N ILE A 184 2.68 21.97 3.64
CA ILE A 184 3.85 22.03 4.54
C ILE A 184 5.00 22.79 3.88
N GLY A 185 5.14 22.68 2.56
CA GLY A 185 6.21 23.34 1.80
C GLY A 185 7.55 22.62 1.84
N TRP A 186 7.54 21.27 1.90
CA TRP A 186 8.74 20.46 1.69
C TRP A 186 9.15 20.35 0.23
N PHE A 187 8.18 20.45 -0.69
CA PHE A 187 8.39 20.32 -2.13
C PHE A 187 7.77 21.50 -2.89
N ASP A 188 8.32 21.79 -4.07
CA ASP A 188 7.78 22.82 -4.97
C ASP A 188 6.38 22.47 -5.48
N SER A 189 6.11 21.17 -5.69
CA SER A 189 4.77 20.71 -6.06
C SER A 189 3.90 20.53 -4.82
N PRO A 190 2.75 21.24 -4.72
CA PRO A 190 1.85 21.08 -3.58
C PRO A 190 1.23 19.69 -3.49
N TYR A 191 1.13 18.97 -4.62
CA TYR A 191 0.61 17.60 -4.66
C TYR A 191 1.63 16.58 -4.14
N GLN A 192 2.90 16.74 -4.51
CA GLN A 192 3.99 15.93 -3.96
C GLN A 192 4.11 16.16 -2.45
N ASP A 193 4.06 17.42 -2.04
CA ASP A 193 4.11 17.83 -0.63
C ASP A 193 2.99 17.18 0.19
N HIS A 194 1.75 17.27 -0.30
CA HIS A 194 0.60 16.62 0.30
C HIS A 194 0.78 15.10 0.44
N ILE A 195 1.16 14.43 -0.66
CA ILE A 195 1.33 12.97 -0.68
C ILE A 195 2.46 12.56 0.28
N ALA A 196 3.61 13.24 0.23
CA ALA A 196 4.77 12.93 1.05
C ALA A 196 4.47 13.06 2.54
N PHE A 197 3.81 14.15 2.93
CA PHE A 197 3.45 14.34 4.32
C PHE A 197 2.38 13.35 4.78
N SER A 198 1.33 13.14 3.98
CA SER A 198 0.26 12.18 4.28
C SER A 198 0.82 10.77 4.52
N VAL A 199 1.69 10.29 3.62
CA VAL A 199 2.32 8.98 3.74
C VAL A 199 3.20 8.89 4.99
N LEU A 200 3.98 9.93 5.31
CA LEU A 200 4.82 9.94 6.51
C LEU A 200 3.99 9.87 7.80
N VAL A 201 2.92 10.68 7.88
CA VAL A 201 2.00 10.65 9.02
C VAL A 201 1.43 9.26 9.20
N TRP A 202 1.00 8.60 8.12
CA TRP A 202 0.46 7.23 8.20
C TRP A 202 1.49 6.18 8.58
N ILE A 203 2.74 6.29 8.11
CA ILE A 203 3.85 5.40 8.51
C ILE A 203 4.05 5.46 10.04
N ILE A 204 4.10 6.68 10.59
CA ILE A 204 4.30 6.87 12.04
C ILE A 204 3.06 6.42 12.81
N TYR A 205 1.88 6.85 12.37
CA TYR A 205 0.63 6.59 13.09
C TYR A 205 0.28 5.09 13.10
N ALA A 206 0.57 4.37 12.02
CA ALA A 206 0.34 2.93 11.92
C ALA A 206 1.08 2.13 12.99
N LEU A 207 2.24 2.58 13.50
CA LEU A 207 2.94 1.92 14.61
C LEU A 207 2.07 1.88 15.87
N LEU A 208 1.50 3.03 16.25
CA LEU A 208 0.60 3.15 17.39
C LEU A 208 -0.66 2.28 17.18
N LEU A 209 -1.27 2.38 16.00
CA LEU A 209 -2.49 1.64 15.66
C LEU A 209 -2.28 0.13 15.71
N THR A 210 -1.12 -0.35 15.28
CA THR A 210 -0.77 -1.79 15.32
C THR A 210 -0.76 -2.30 16.76
N ILE A 211 -0.15 -1.56 17.69
CA ILE A 211 -0.13 -1.93 19.12
C ILE A 211 -1.55 -1.98 19.68
N ILE A 212 -2.37 -0.98 19.35
CA ILE A 212 -3.78 -0.92 19.79
C ILE A 212 -4.54 -2.13 19.28
N ILE A 213 -4.42 -2.45 17.98
CA ILE A 213 -5.14 -3.56 17.35
C ILE A 213 -4.77 -4.91 17.96
N ILE A 214 -3.49 -5.14 18.24
CA ILE A 214 -3.03 -6.45 18.74
C ILE A 214 -3.28 -6.59 20.25
N LYS A 215 -2.93 -5.58 21.06
CA LYS A 215 -2.91 -5.70 22.53
C LYS A 215 -4.07 -5.03 23.25
N TYR A 216 -4.57 -3.91 22.73
CA TYR A 216 -5.45 -3.00 23.48
C TYR A 216 -6.81 -2.75 22.81
N TYR A 217 -7.24 -3.62 21.90
CA TYR A 217 -8.50 -3.44 21.16
C TYR A 217 -9.71 -3.56 22.08
N ARG A 218 -10.08 -2.45 22.72
CA ARG A 218 -11.20 -2.29 23.65
C ARG A 218 -11.81 -0.90 23.44
N PHE A 219 -13.11 -0.78 23.70
CA PHE A 219 -13.87 0.46 23.49
C PHE A 219 -13.20 1.70 24.09
N LYS A 220 -12.67 1.61 25.32
CA LYS A 220 -11.98 2.74 25.99
C LYS A 220 -10.81 3.29 25.16
N TRP A 221 -9.96 2.41 24.62
CA TRP A 221 -8.81 2.82 23.81
C TRP A 221 -9.23 3.35 22.44
N LEU A 222 -10.28 2.77 21.84
CA LEU A 222 -10.84 3.29 20.58
C LEU A 222 -11.47 4.67 20.76
N ALA A 223 -12.16 4.93 21.87
CA ALA A 223 -12.70 6.25 22.19
C ALA A 223 -11.60 7.29 22.42
N ILE A 224 -10.54 6.94 23.16
CA ILE A 224 -9.37 7.82 23.34
C ILE A 224 -8.72 8.13 21.99
N LEU A 225 -8.51 7.10 21.17
CA LEU A 225 -7.92 7.27 19.84
C LEU A 225 -8.77 8.16 18.94
N PHE A 226 -10.10 7.97 18.93
CA PHE A 226 -11.02 8.82 18.18
C PHE A 226 -10.91 10.30 18.58
N LEU A 227 -10.91 10.58 19.89
CA LEU A 227 -10.79 11.96 20.38
C LEU A 227 -9.40 12.55 20.10
N ALA A 228 -8.34 11.76 20.22
CA ALA A 228 -6.98 12.18 19.91
C ALA A 228 -6.81 12.49 18.41
N ASP A 229 -7.37 11.65 17.55
CA ASP A 229 -7.37 11.84 16.11
C ASP A 229 -8.15 13.10 15.70
N LEU A 230 -9.33 13.31 16.27
CA LEU A 230 -10.12 14.52 16.02
C LEU A 230 -9.37 15.77 16.46
N ALA A 231 -8.75 15.73 17.64
CA ALA A 231 -7.95 16.83 18.16
C ALA A 231 -6.73 17.11 17.25
N PHE A 232 -6.08 16.06 16.73
CA PHE A 232 -4.97 16.19 15.79
C PHE A 232 -5.39 16.92 14.50
N HIS A 233 -6.50 16.53 13.87
CA HIS A 233 -7.00 17.22 12.68
C HIS A 233 -7.41 18.67 12.97
N CYS A 234 -8.10 18.93 14.09
CA CYS A 234 -8.45 20.29 14.51
C CYS A 234 -7.21 21.16 14.77
N PHE A 235 -6.16 20.58 15.33
CA PHE A 235 -4.89 21.27 15.56
C PHE A 235 -4.20 21.61 14.24
N MET A 236 -4.17 20.68 13.28
CA MET A 236 -3.59 20.93 11.94
C MET A 236 -4.34 21.99 11.16
N LEU A 237 -5.68 22.01 11.24
CA LEU A 237 -6.49 23.09 10.66
C LEU A 237 -6.11 24.45 11.25
N LYS A 238 -5.95 24.52 12.58
CA LYS A 238 -5.60 25.78 13.26
C LYS A 238 -4.20 26.28 12.90
N MET A 239 -3.31 25.39 12.49
CA MET A 239 -1.96 25.72 12.04
C MET A 239 -1.87 26.00 10.54
N ASP A 240 -2.98 25.99 9.81
CA ASP A 240 -3.03 26.10 8.35
C ASP A 240 -2.20 25.03 7.61
N ILE A 241 -1.91 23.90 8.29
CA ILE A 241 -1.21 22.74 7.72
C ILE A 241 -2.18 21.87 6.91
N LEU A 242 -3.42 21.76 7.39
CA LEU A 242 -4.47 20.94 6.78
C LEU A 242 -5.57 21.87 6.27
N GLU A 243 -5.85 21.79 4.98
CA GLU A 243 -7.01 22.40 4.33
C GLU A 243 -8.05 21.33 4.05
N ILE A 244 -9.31 21.61 4.39
CA ILE A 244 -10.43 20.68 4.19
C ILE A 244 -11.44 21.34 3.25
N SER A 245 -11.91 20.58 2.27
CA SER A 245 -12.93 21.05 1.33
C SER A 245 -14.26 21.38 2.03
N ALA A 246 -15.06 22.27 1.44
CA ALA A 246 -16.23 22.88 2.08
C ALA A 246 -17.29 21.89 2.59
N PHE A 247 -17.37 20.67 2.01
CA PHE A 247 -18.34 19.64 2.39
C PHE A 247 -17.78 18.60 3.36
N TRP A 248 -16.55 18.78 3.83
CA TRP A 248 -15.86 17.85 4.72
C TRP A 248 -15.64 18.44 6.10
N ASN A 249 -15.52 17.57 7.10
CA ASN A 249 -15.29 17.94 8.49
C ASN A 249 -14.26 16.99 9.10
N PRO A 250 -13.37 17.48 10.00
CA PRO A 250 -12.41 16.66 10.73
C PRO A 250 -12.99 15.36 11.32
N ILE A 251 -14.23 15.41 11.81
CA ILE A 251 -14.89 14.26 12.42
C ILE A 251 -15.05 13.08 11.45
N TYR A 252 -15.17 13.34 10.14
CA TYR A 252 -15.30 12.29 9.13
C TYR A 252 -14.02 11.45 9.01
N PHE A 253 -12.84 12.07 9.12
CA PHE A 253 -11.57 11.34 9.10
C PHE A 253 -11.45 10.40 10.32
N SER A 254 -11.84 10.88 11.51
CA SER A 254 -11.84 10.06 12.72
C SER A 254 -12.88 8.94 12.66
N MET A 255 -14.04 9.17 12.03
CA MET A 255 -15.03 8.10 11.78
C MET A 255 -14.49 7.04 10.80
N ILE A 256 -13.85 7.47 9.71
CA ILE A 256 -13.22 6.56 8.73
C ILE A 256 -12.10 5.75 9.40
N LEU A 257 -11.26 6.37 10.24
CA LEU A 257 -10.25 5.69 11.04
C LEU A 257 -10.87 4.56 11.87
N MET A 258 -11.99 4.81 12.57
CA MET A 258 -12.66 3.77 13.36
C MET A 258 -13.17 2.61 12.49
N LEU A 259 -13.78 2.91 11.33
CA LEU A 259 -14.26 1.88 10.41
C LEU A 259 -13.12 1.02 9.86
N LEU A 260 -12.01 1.66 9.48
CA LEU A 260 -10.82 0.96 9.00
C LEU A 260 -10.17 0.13 10.11
N LEU A 261 -10.12 0.60 11.35
CA LEU A 261 -9.62 -0.20 12.48
C LEU A 261 -10.49 -1.42 12.75
N MET A 262 -11.81 -1.32 12.61
CA MET A 262 -12.70 -2.48 12.70
C MET A 262 -12.41 -3.51 11.59
N LEU A 263 -12.16 -3.04 10.36
CA LEU A 263 -11.74 -3.90 9.25
C LEU A 263 -10.40 -4.58 9.54
N ILE A 264 -9.39 -3.81 9.96
CA ILE A 264 -8.06 -4.32 10.31
C ILE A 264 -8.14 -5.33 11.46
N ARG A 265 -9.00 -5.12 12.46
CA ARG A 265 -9.19 -6.08 13.55
C ARG A 265 -9.75 -7.39 13.03
N LYS A 266 -10.77 -7.35 12.17
CA LYS A 266 -11.32 -8.55 11.52
C LYS A 266 -10.26 -9.27 10.69
N LEU A 267 -9.47 -8.51 9.93
CA LEU A 267 -8.39 -9.03 9.10
C LEU A 267 -7.29 -9.69 9.96
N ASN A 268 -6.85 -9.04 11.03
CA ASN A 268 -5.89 -9.61 11.99
C ASN A 268 -6.40 -10.93 12.58
N ASN A 269 -7.66 -10.98 13.02
CA ASN A 269 -8.23 -12.21 13.59
C ASN A 269 -8.37 -13.33 12.55
N TYR A 270 -8.60 -12.99 11.27
CA TYR A 270 -8.66 -13.97 10.19
C TYR A 270 -7.26 -14.52 9.86
N MET A 271 -6.26 -13.65 9.74
CA MET A 271 -4.87 -14.03 9.44
C MET A 271 -4.20 -14.76 10.62
N PHE A 272 -4.50 -14.35 11.85
CA PHE A 272 -3.90 -14.82 13.09
C PHE A 272 -4.97 -15.10 14.15
N PRO A 273 -5.72 -16.21 14.02
CA PRO A 273 -6.71 -16.58 15.02
C PRO A 273 -6.04 -16.86 16.36
N SER A 274 -6.56 -16.27 17.44
CA SER A 274 -6.18 -16.69 18.80
C SER A 274 -6.73 -18.10 19.03
N ILE A 275 -5.83 -19.07 19.25
CA ILE A 275 -6.18 -20.43 19.70
C ILE A 275 -6.73 -20.36 21.12
#